data_AF-A0A1I0CLM6-F1
#
_entry.id   AF-A0A1I0CLM6-F1
#
_cell.length_a   1.000
_cell.length_b   1.000
_cell.length_c   1.000
_cell.angle_alpha   90.00
_cell.angle_beta   90.00
_cell.angle_gamma   90.00
#
_symmetry.space_group_name_H-M   'P 1'
#
loop_
_entity.id
_entity.type
_entity.pdbx_description
1 polymer ?
#
loop_
_entity_poly.entity_id
_entity_poly.type
_entity_poly.pdbx_seq_one_letter_code
_entity_poly.pdbx_strand_id
1 'polypeptide(L)'
;MNHYLIYCDDLQEGIWFKNLNSHFSNANLEVIPSSRKALAAIGLDKVLKYDRPDIVLLDNDQIILVLERTVEVPSGHNVGQRYGRLLAAAEERIPVVYFGPYAAYKHGGNTAGPRYMNLRLFYSLSNVSNTYNTAITTINWPVDRNYEVLKTPAKDVRIKEYLDLFFTYYDSYGFSGLTEYIKNSPFQLRQIQEQENFALTEVRSPEQYDVPPESVELLTVSTFKRRYNIAYNFPSNIQKIVLYHVGMTYIRSDPYTGMAALYKHLYGDSNTYQILEFANISSNLWYQQRQTSKTYRMYKEFSDAILFNDALILQQNL
;
A
#
# COMPACT_ATOMS: atom_id res chain seq x y z
N MET A 1 -0.57 5.60 -33.55
CA MET A 1 -0.33 6.57 -32.47
C MET A 1 -0.94 5.98 -31.23
N ASN A 2 -0.17 5.77 -30.17
CA ASN A 2 -0.72 5.28 -28.90
C ASN A 2 -1.60 6.37 -28.30
N HIS A 3 -2.78 5.99 -27.81
CA HIS A 3 -3.73 6.91 -27.22
C HIS A 3 -3.67 6.75 -25.71
N TYR A 4 -2.73 7.48 -25.10
CA TYR A 4 -2.58 7.47 -23.65
C TYR A 4 -3.67 8.30 -22.97
N LEU A 5 -4.23 7.75 -21.91
CA LEU A 5 -5.18 8.42 -21.04
C LEU A 5 -4.65 8.39 -19.60
N ILE A 6 -4.56 9.56 -18.99
CA ILE A 6 -4.09 9.74 -17.62
C ILE A 6 -5.31 10.07 -16.76
N TYR A 7 -5.69 9.15 -15.88
CA TYR A 7 -6.60 9.44 -14.78
C TYR A 7 -5.81 9.96 -13.58
N CYS A 8 -6.28 11.04 -12.97
CA CYS A 8 -5.65 11.67 -11.81
C CYS A 8 -6.64 11.97 -10.68
N ASP A 9 -6.20 11.92 -9.43
CA ASP A 9 -7.01 12.40 -8.30
C ASP A 9 -7.09 13.93 -8.29
N ASP A 10 -5.97 14.60 -8.59
CA ASP A 10 -5.86 16.04 -8.74
C ASP A 10 -5.24 16.44 -10.09
N LEU A 11 -5.80 17.48 -10.72
CA LEU A 11 -5.38 17.93 -12.05
C LEU A 11 -3.94 18.46 -12.08
N GLN A 12 -3.45 19.07 -11.01
CA GLN A 12 -2.05 19.54 -10.98
C GLN A 12 -1.08 18.37 -10.97
N GLU A 13 -1.44 17.28 -10.29
CA GLU A 13 -0.68 16.04 -10.31
C GLU A 13 -0.71 15.37 -11.68
N GLY A 14 -1.89 15.36 -12.31
CA GLY A 14 -2.05 14.92 -13.69
C GLY A 14 -1.18 15.69 -14.68
N ILE A 15 -1.18 17.03 -14.60
CA ILE A 15 -0.35 17.90 -15.43
C ILE A 15 1.14 17.66 -15.15
N TRP A 16 1.54 17.51 -13.89
CA TRP A 16 2.91 17.17 -13.54
C TRP A 16 3.33 15.84 -14.19
N PHE A 17 2.54 14.78 -14.03
CA PHE A 17 2.83 13.47 -14.59
C PHE A 17 2.92 13.49 -16.13
N LYS A 18 1.98 14.17 -16.79
CA LYS A 18 1.99 14.37 -18.25
C LYS A 18 3.27 15.04 -18.76
N ASN A 19 3.93 15.88 -17.95
CA ASN A 19 5.18 16.55 -18.32
C ASN A 19 6.45 15.75 -17.99
N LEU A 20 6.32 14.53 -17.46
CA LEU A 20 7.50 13.71 -17.12
C LEU A 20 8.11 13.02 -18.34
N ASN A 21 7.31 12.65 -19.35
CA ASN A 21 7.79 11.87 -20.49
C ASN A 21 7.15 12.33 -21.80
N SER A 22 7.89 12.31 -22.91
CA SER A 22 7.43 12.77 -24.22
C SER A 22 6.28 11.95 -24.80
N HIS A 23 6.15 10.68 -24.40
CA HIS A 23 5.02 9.81 -24.75
C HIS A 23 3.67 10.44 -24.36
N PHE A 24 3.64 11.26 -23.32
CA PHE A 24 2.41 11.86 -22.81
C PHE A 24 2.06 13.20 -23.44
N SER A 25 2.85 13.70 -24.40
CA SER A 25 2.62 15.01 -25.05
C SER A 25 1.17 15.20 -25.52
N ASN A 26 0.58 14.17 -26.12
CA ASN A 26 -0.80 14.15 -26.61
C ASN A 26 -1.77 13.34 -25.71
N ALA A 27 -1.35 12.93 -24.51
CA ALA A 27 -2.20 12.16 -23.62
C ALA A 27 -3.41 12.99 -23.16
N ASN A 28 -4.58 12.35 -23.10
CA ASN A 28 -5.75 12.95 -22.47
C ASN A 28 -5.59 12.90 -20.95
N LEU A 29 -6.16 13.89 -20.27
CA LEU A 29 -6.13 13.99 -18.82
C LEU A 29 -7.56 14.05 -18.29
N GLU A 30 -7.91 13.14 -17.39
CA GLU A 30 -9.22 13.04 -16.76
C GLU A 30 -9.09 12.91 -15.24
N VAL A 31 -10.08 13.43 -14.51
CA VAL A 31 -10.16 13.25 -13.06
C VAL A 31 -10.82 11.91 -12.76
N ILE A 32 -10.28 11.17 -11.79
CA ILE A 32 -10.83 9.89 -11.35
C ILE A 32 -12.28 10.09 -10.87
N PRO A 33 -13.27 9.40 -11.47
CA PRO A 33 -14.66 9.50 -11.04
C PRO A 33 -14.87 9.13 -9.57
N SER A 34 -15.79 9.82 -8.91
CA SER A 34 -16.11 9.58 -7.49
C SER A 34 -17.05 8.39 -7.26
N SER A 35 -17.87 8.02 -8.25
CA SER A 35 -18.84 6.93 -8.11
C SER A 35 -18.27 5.59 -8.59
N ARG A 36 -18.50 4.52 -7.82
CA ARG A 36 -18.07 3.16 -8.23
C ARG A 36 -18.68 2.70 -9.55
N LYS A 37 -19.92 3.11 -9.84
CA LYS A 37 -20.58 2.78 -11.11
C LYS A 37 -19.82 3.39 -12.29
N ALA A 38 -19.37 4.64 -12.17
CA ALA A 38 -18.55 5.27 -13.18
C ALA A 38 -17.19 4.58 -13.30
N LEU A 39 -16.52 4.28 -12.18
CA LEU A 39 -15.24 3.56 -12.18
C LEU A 39 -15.31 2.21 -12.90
N ALA A 40 -16.35 1.42 -12.63
CA ALA A 40 -16.56 0.13 -13.29
C ALA A 40 -16.85 0.28 -14.78
N ALA A 41 -17.56 1.34 -15.19
CA ALA A 41 -17.87 1.60 -16.60
C ALA A 41 -16.61 1.92 -17.44
N ILE A 42 -15.56 2.42 -16.79
CA ILE A 42 -14.26 2.75 -17.42
C ILE A 42 -13.14 1.77 -17.03
N GLY A 43 -13.46 0.66 -16.36
CA GLY A 43 -12.50 -0.40 -16.02
C GLY A 43 -11.49 -0.08 -14.90
N LEU A 44 -11.68 1.00 -14.13
CA LEU A 44 -10.77 1.39 -13.04
C LEU A 44 -11.05 0.70 -11.70
N ASP A 45 -12.18 0.01 -11.57
CA ASP A 45 -12.66 -0.55 -10.30
C ASP A 45 -11.67 -1.52 -9.64
N LYS A 46 -10.92 -2.28 -10.45
CA LYS A 46 -9.95 -3.27 -9.96
C LYS A 46 -8.78 -2.64 -9.23
N VAL A 47 -8.15 -1.61 -9.81
CA VAL A 47 -6.99 -0.93 -9.18
C VAL A 47 -7.40 0.11 -8.14
N LEU A 48 -8.70 0.44 -8.04
CA LEU A 48 -9.27 1.33 -7.02
C LEU A 48 -10.09 0.59 -5.94
N LYS A 49 -10.03 -0.75 -5.90
CA LYS A 49 -10.93 -1.57 -5.05
C LYS A 49 -10.77 -1.31 -3.54
N TYR A 50 -9.56 -0.95 -3.11
CA TYR A 50 -9.21 -0.66 -1.72
C TYR A 50 -9.19 0.84 -1.45
N ASP A 51 -8.42 1.60 -2.23
CA ASP A 51 -8.38 3.05 -2.14
C ASP A 51 -7.95 3.67 -3.48
N ARG A 52 -8.09 4.99 -3.60
CA ARG A 52 -7.79 5.72 -4.84
C ARG A 52 -6.30 6.11 -4.92
N PRO A 53 -5.57 5.74 -5.98
CA PRO A 53 -4.22 6.23 -6.25
C PRO A 53 -4.26 7.62 -6.90
N ASP A 54 -3.13 8.32 -6.87
CA ASP A 54 -3.03 9.67 -7.44
C ASP A 54 -3.04 9.68 -8.97
N ILE A 55 -2.43 8.67 -9.61
CA ILE A 55 -2.35 8.54 -11.08
C ILE A 55 -2.64 7.10 -11.52
N VAL A 56 -3.44 6.95 -12.58
CA VAL A 56 -3.60 5.70 -13.34
C VAL A 56 -3.40 6.01 -14.83
N LEU A 57 -2.43 5.34 -15.46
CA LEU A 57 -2.12 5.50 -16.87
C LEU A 57 -2.69 4.33 -17.68
N LEU A 58 -3.41 4.66 -18.76
CA LEU A 58 -4.00 3.72 -19.69
C LEU A 58 -3.40 3.90 -21.09
N ASP A 59 -3.34 2.80 -21.83
CA ASP A 59 -3.13 2.75 -23.28
C ASP A 59 -4.24 1.91 -23.90
N ASN A 60 -5.07 2.51 -24.77
CA ASN A 60 -6.23 1.85 -25.39
C ASN A 60 -7.10 1.06 -24.39
N ASP A 61 -7.55 1.72 -23.33
CA ASP A 61 -8.37 1.17 -22.24
C ASP A 61 -7.70 0.12 -21.34
N GLN A 62 -6.45 -0.26 -21.61
CA GLN A 62 -5.66 -1.11 -20.74
C GLN A 62 -4.88 -0.28 -19.73
N ILE A 63 -5.03 -0.59 -18.43
CA ILE A 63 -4.21 0.04 -17.38
C ILE A 63 -2.80 -0.54 -17.43
N ILE A 64 -1.81 0.34 -17.59
CA ILE A 64 -0.39 -0.06 -17.77
C ILE A 64 0.53 0.40 -16.64
N LEU A 65 0.12 1.39 -15.84
CA LEU A 65 0.90 1.89 -14.71
C LEU A 65 -0.02 2.56 -13.69
N VAL A 66 0.28 2.35 -12.40
CA VAL A 66 -0.31 3.10 -11.28
C VAL A 66 0.81 3.85 -10.56
N LEU A 67 0.55 5.11 -10.18
CA LEU A 67 1.50 5.90 -9.40
C LEU A 67 0.80 6.54 -8.20
N GLU A 68 1.40 6.35 -7.04
CA GLU A 68 1.05 6.99 -5.79
C GLU A 68 2.15 7.97 -5.41
N ARG A 69 1.79 9.22 -5.13
CA ARG A 69 2.71 10.30 -4.82
C ARG A 69 2.43 10.88 -3.45
N THR A 70 3.48 11.16 -2.69
CA THR A 70 3.32 11.91 -1.44
C THR A 70 4.50 12.80 -1.15
N VAL A 71 4.18 13.98 -0.63
CA VAL A 71 5.15 14.87 0.02
C VAL A 71 4.93 14.91 1.54
N GLU A 72 4.01 14.09 2.04
CA GLU A 72 3.69 14.04 3.45
C GLU A 72 4.82 13.42 4.26
N VAL A 73 4.90 13.85 5.51
CA VAL A 73 5.87 13.33 6.45
C VAL A 73 5.59 11.84 6.70
N PRO A 74 6.57 10.95 6.49
CA PRO A 74 6.39 9.52 6.66
C PRO A 74 6.36 9.20 8.16
N SER A 75 5.21 9.39 8.79
CA SER A 75 5.03 9.21 10.23
C SER A 75 3.84 8.33 10.56
N GLY A 76 4.05 7.43 11.53
CA GLY A 76 3.03 6.58 12.13
C GLY A 76 2.11 5.91 11.11
N HIS A 77 0.86 6.34 11.12
CA HIS A 77 -0.26 5.76 10.41
C HIS A 77 -0.38 6.14 8.92
N ASN A 78 0.29 7.21 8.49
CA ASN A 78 0.19 7.73 7.11
C ASN A 78 0.65 6.69 6.08
N VAL A 79 1.61 5.85 6.49
CA VAL A 79 2.17 4.79 5.64
C VAL A 79 1.15 3.69 5.36
N GLY A 80 0.36 3.29 6.36
CA GLY A 80 -0.69 2.28 6.19
C GLY A 80 -1.83 2.76 5.28
N GLN A 81 -2.20 4.04 5.38
CA GLN A 81 -3.35 4.60 4.62
C GLN A 81 -3.19 4.43 3.10
N ARG A 82 -1.97 4.59 2.59
CA ARG A 82 -1.68 4.51 1.15
C ARG A 82 -1.43 3.08 0.66
N TYR A 83 -1.22 2.12 1.57
CA TYR A 83 -0.85 0.75 1.23
C TYR A 83 -1.87 0.06 0.30
N GLY A 84 -3.17 0.27 0.55
CA GLY A 84 -4.23 -0.32 -0.27
C GLY A 84 -4.18 0.10 -1.74
N ARG A 85 -3.69 1.32 -2.02
CA ARG A 85 -3.55 1.87 -3.40
C ARG A 85 -2.49 1.09 -4.17
N LEU A 86 -1.39 0.73 -3.50
CA LEU A 86 -0.29 -0.05 -4.07
C LEU A 86 -0.68 -1.51 -4.27
N LEU A 87 -1.32 -2.10 -3.27
CA LEU A 87 -1.70 -3.51 -3.28
C LEU A 87 -2.69 -3.83 -4.40
N ALA A 88 -3.70 -2.99 -4.63
CA ALA A 88 -4.72 -3.22 -5.65
C ALA A 88 -4.12 -3.33 -7.06
N ALA A 89 -3.13 -2.48 -7.40
CA ALA A 89 -2.41 -2.55 -8.66
C ALA A 89 -1.53 -3.80 -8.77
N ALA A 90 -0.84 -4.15 -7.67
CA ALA A 90 0.04 -5.30 -7.63
C ALA A 90 -0.69 -6.63 -7.85
N GLU A 91 -1.88 -6.78 -7.28
CA GLU A 91 -2.74 -7.97 -7.46
C GLU A 91 -3.19 -8.16 -8.91
N GLU A 92 -3.34 -7.06 -9.67
CA GLU A 92 -3.69 -7.07 -11.09
C GLU A 92 -2.45 -7.18 -12.00
N ARG A 93 -1.26 -7.40 -11.44
CA ARG A 93 0.03 -7.45 -12.15
C ARG A 93 0.38 -6.18 -12.93
N ILE A 94 -0.08 -5.03 -12.45
CA ILE A 94 0.22 -3.73 -13.04
C ILE A 94 1.43 -3.14 -12.29
N PRO A 95 2.50 -2.70 -13.00
CA PRO A 95 3.59 -1.99 -12.38
C PRO A 95 3.08 -0.81 -11.56
N VAL A 96 3.60 -0.65 -10.35
CA VAL A 96 3.19 0.43 -9.45
C VAL A 96 4.38 1.17 -8.87
N VAL A 97 4.28 2.50 -8.84
CA VAL A 97 5.29 3.39 -8.26
C VAL A 97 4.75 4.02 -6.99
N TYR A 98 5.52 3.93 -5.91
CA TYR A 98 5.34 4.73 -4.71
C TYR A 98 6.41 5.82 -4.67
N PHE A 99 6.03 7.06 -4.96
CA PHE A 99 6.94 8.20 -5.02
C PHE A 99 6.74 9.12 -3.81
N GLY A 100 7.63 9.00 -2.82
CA GLY A 100 7.54 9.78 -1.59
C GLY A 100 8.81 9.80 -0.77
N PRO A 101 8.96 10.73 0.18
CA PRO A 101 10.18 10.88 0.95
C PRO A 101 10.34 9.70 1.91
N TYR A 102 11.54 9.11 1.96
CA TYR A 102 11.88 8.11 2.97
C TYR A 102 12.07 8.75 4.34
N ALA A 103 12.48 10.01 4.39
CA ALA A 103 12.46 10.80 5.60
C ALA A 103 12.03 12.23 5.30
N ALA A 104 11.29 12.86 6.21
CA ALA A 104 10.94 14.27 6.10
C ALA A 104 10.78 14.91 7.47
N TYR A 105 10.93 16.22 7.54
CA TYR A 105 10.80 16.98 8.78
C TYR A 105 9.33 17.17 9.17
N LYS A 106 8.98 16.79 10.40
CA LYS A 106 7.67 17.09 10.98
C LYS A 106 7.70 18.49 11.57
N HIS A 107 6.89 19.39 11.02
CA HIS A 107 6.65 20.72 11.57
C HIS A 107 5.64 20.69 12.72
N GLY A 108 5.92 21.42 13.80
CA GLY A 108 4.96 21.72 14.87
C GLY A 108 5.04 20.87 16.15
N GLY A 109 4.98 21.58 17.29
CA GLY A 109 4.84 21.02 18.65
C GLY A 109 6.07 20.30 19.20
N ASN A 110 5.91 19.66 20.36
CA ASN A 110 6.97 18.92 21.08
C ASN A 110 7.49 17.69 20.34
N THR A 111 6.90 17.35 19.18
CA THR A 111 7.28 16.19 18.36
C THR A 111 7.93 16.57 17.04
N ALA A 112 8.34 17.85 16.91
CA ALA A 112 9.08 18.33 15.74
C ALA A 112 10.40 17.56 15.57
N GLY A 113 10.81 17.39 14.32
CA GLY A 113 12.02 16.65 13.97
C GLY A 113 11.82 15.68 12.82
N PRO A 114 12.92 15.06 12.35
CA PRO A 114 12.87 14.11 11.25
C PRO A 114 12.02 12.89 11.60
N ARG A 115 11.22 12.46 10.64
CA ARG A 115 10.47 11.22 10.66
C ARG A 115 10.92 10.36 9.51
N TYR A 116 11.02 9.08 9.78
CA TYR A 116 11.58 8.08 8.87
C TYR A 116 10.47 7.11 8.48
N MET A 117 10.53 6.64 7.23
CA MET A 117 9.64 5.62 6.70
C MET A 117 9.67 4.39 7.60
N ASN A 118 8.47 3.85 7.86
CA ASN A 118 8.34 2.60 8.57
C ASN A 118 8.89 1.47 7.68
N LEU A 119 9.99 0.82 8.07
CA LEU A 119 10.65 -0.20 7.26
C LEU A 119 9.74 -1.41 6.95
N ARG A 120 8.71 -1.64 7.77
CA ARG A 120 7.69 -2.68 7.52
C ARG A 120 6.93 -2.44 6.22
N LEU A 121 6.82 -1.19 5.75
CA LEU A 121 6.30 -0.90 4.42
C LEU A 121 7.16 -1.56 3.35
N PHE A 122 8.47 -1.30 3.35
CA PHE A 122 9.39 -1.85 2.35
C PHE A 122 9.39 -3.37 2.37
N TYR A 123 9.45 -3.97 3.56
CA TYR A 123 9.42 -5.42 3.72
C TYR A 123 8.10 -6.02 3.19
N SER A 124 6.97 -5.41 3.55
CA SER A 124 5.66 -5.85 3.10
C SER A 124 5.49 -5.70 1.58
N LEU A 125 5.92 -4.58 0.99
CA LEU A 125 5.89 -4.37 -0.46
C LEU A 125 6.81 -5.34 -1.21
N SER A 126 7.96 -5.70 -0.63
CA SER A 126 8.83 -6.75 -1.18
C SER A 126 8.12 -8.10 -1.22
N ASN A 127 7.43 -8.47 -0.13
CA ASN A 127 6.63 -9.71 -0.08
C ASN A 127 5.49 -9.70 -1.11
N VAL A 128 4.78 -8.57 -1.28
CA VAL A 128 3.73 -8.41 -2.30
C VAL A 128 4.31 -8.52 -3.71
N SER A 129 5.41 -7.82 -4.00
CA SER A 129 6.13 -7.88 -5.29
C SER A 129 6.53 -9.31 -5.65
N ASN A 130 6.95 -10.10 -4.67
CA ASN A 130 7.30 -11.51 -4.86
C ASN A 130 6.07 -12.40 -5.05
N THR A 131 5.07 -12.26 -4.18
CA THR A 131 3.84 -13.06 -4.20
C THR A 131 3.09 -12.91 -5.52
N TYR A 132 2.88 -11.67 -5.96
CA TYR A 132 2.17 -11.38 -7.21
C TYR A 132 3.10 -11.25 -8.40
N ASN A 133 4.39 -11.54 -8.26
CA ASN A 133 5.41 -11.33 -9.29
C ASN A 133 5.23 -10.01 -10.07
N THR A 134 5.15 -8.89 -9.35
CA THR A 134 4.81 -7.57 -9.89
C THR A 134 5.81 -6.52 -9.42
N ALA A 135 6.11 -5.54 -10.27
CA ALA A 135 7.03 -4.45 -9.99
C ALA A 135 6.36 -3.46 -9.05
N ILE A 136 6.89 -3.38 -7.83
CA ILE A 136 6.57 -2.32 -6.88
C ILE A 136 7.84 -1.51 -6.66
N THR A 137 7.86 -0.32 -7.24
CA THR A 137 9.05 0.54 -7.25
C THR A 137 8.82 1.71 -6.30
N THR A 138 9.57 1.76 -5.21
CA THR A 138 9.59 2.94 -4.36
C THR A 138 10.67 3.88 -4.85
N ILE A 139 10.34 5.15 -5.06
CA ILE A 139 11.29 6.18 -5.45
C ILE A 139 11.34 7.20 -4.33
N ASN A 140 12.52 7.38 -3.75
CA ASN A 140 12.73 8.34 -2.67
C ASN A 140 12.61 9.77 -3.18
N TRP A 141 11.67 10.53 -2.61
CA TRP A 141 11.57 11.95 -2.87
C TRP A 141 12.72 12.69 -2.14
N PRO A 142 13.51 13.52 -2.84
CA PRO A 142 14.70 14.11 -2.24
C PRO A 142 14.37 15.16 -1.19
N VAL A 143 15.16 15.19 -0.12
CA VAL A 143 15.07 16.17 0.95
C VAL A 143 16.40 16.92 1.11
N ASP A 144 16.37 18.10 1.71
CA ASP A 144 17.58 18.84 2.07
C ASP A 144 18.26 18.27 3.34
N ARG A 145 19.35 18.92 3.78
CA ARG A 145 20.10 18.52 4.98
C ARG A 145 19.29 18.62 6.28
N ASN A 146 18.18 19.33 6.28
CA ASN A 146 17.26 19.48 7.40
C ASN A 146 16.03 18.56 7.26
N TYR A 147 16.01 17.66 6.28
CA TYR A 147 14.87 16.82 5.92
C TYR A 147 13.65 17.60 5.37
N GLU A 148 13.85 18.82 4.85
CA GLU A 148 12.79 19.52 4.14
C GLU A 148 12.60 18.93 2.74
N VAL A 149 11.35 18.68 2.37
CA VAL A 149 10.99 18.08 1.08
C VAL A 149 11.29 19.04 -0.07
N LEU A 150 12.18 18.64 -0.99
CA LEU A 150 12.58 19.48 -2.10
C LEU A 150 11.50 19.55 -3.19
N LYS A 151 11.11 20.76 -3.59
CA LYS A 151 10.14 20.98 -4.68
C LYS A 151 10.80 21.34 -6.02
N THR A 152 12.14 21.33 -6.07
CA THR A 152 12.91 21.68 -7.26
C THR A 152 12.80 20.60 -8.34
N PRO A 153 13.14 20.88 -9.61
CA PRO A 153 13.11 19.88 -10.70
C PRO A 153 13.95 18.63 -10.43
N ALA A 154 14.90 18.68 -9.50
CA ALA A 154 15.70 17.52 -9.09
C ALA A 154 14.85 16.34 -8.62
N LYS A 155 13.66 16.59 -8.05
CA LYS A 155 12.72 15.54 -7.64
C LYS A 155 12.28 14.65 -8.81
N ASP A 156 12.24 15.20 -10.02
CA ASP A 156 11.66 14.51 -11.18
C ASP A 156 12.66 13.58 -11.88
N VAL A 157 13.96 13.70 -11.60
CA VAL A 157 15.02 12.98 -12.33
C VAL A 157 14.81 11.47 -12.30
N ARG A 158 14.55 10.89 -11.13
CA ARG A 158 14.44 9.43 -10.98
C ARG A 158 13.13 8.86 -11.51
N ILE A 159 12.02 9.60 -11.38
CA ILE A 159 10.76 9.17 -11.97
C ILE A 159 10.81 9.25 -13.50
N LYS A 160 11.53 10.22 -14.07
CA LYS A 160 11.79 10.28 -15.52
C LYS A 160 12.62 9.09 -15.99
N GLU A 161 13.70 8.77 -15.28
CA GLU A 161 14.52 7.59 -15.55
C GLU A 161 13.69 6.29 -15.51
N TYR A 162 12.80 6.15 -14.52
CA TYR A 162 11.86 5.03 -14.44
C TYR A 162 10.94 4.96 -15.67
N LEU A 163 10.35 6.08 -16.07
CA LEU A 163 9.44 6.13 -17.21
C LEU A 163 10.17 5.86 -18.54
N ASP A 164 11.40 6.34 -18.70
CA ASP A 164 12.22 6.03 -19.88
C ASP A 164 12.53 4.54 -19.98
N LEU A 165 12.88 3.90 -18.84
CA LEU A 165 13.06 2.45 -18.77
C LEU A 165 11.75 1.70 -19.08
N PHE A 166 10.63 2.15 -18.53
CA PHE A 166 9.30 1.60 -18.78
C PHE A 166 8.96 1.60 -20.27
N PHE A 167 9.08 2.75 -20.94
CA PHE A 167 8.74 2.88 -22.35
C PHE A 167 9.75 2.19 -23.27
N THR A 168 11.03 2.13 -22.89
CA THR A 168 12.04 1.35 -23.63
C THR A 168 11.59 -0.11 -23.84
N TYR A 169 11.00 -0.72 -22.82
CA TYR A 169 10.41 -2.06 -22.95
C TYR A 169 9.04 -2.02 -23.62
N TYR A 170 8.15 -1.17 -23.13
CA TYR A 170 6.75 -1.14 -23.55
C TYR A 170 6.59 -0.89 -25.06
N ASP A 171 7.41 0.00 -25.64
CA ASP A 171 7.35 0.31 -27.06
C ASP A 171 7.77 -0.87 -27.96
N SER A 172 8.63 -1.76 -27.43
CA SER A 172 9.14 -2.91 -28.18
C SER A 172 8.31 -4.18 -27.98
N TYR A 173 7.74 -4.37 -26.78
CA TYR A 173 7.14 -5.64 -26.35
C TYR A 173 5.70 -5.51 -25.84
N GLY A 174 5.19 -4.29 -25.70
CA GLY A 174 3.88 -4.01 -25.12
C GLY A 174 3.82 -4.33 -23.62
N PHE A 175 2.60 -4.59 -23.13
CA PHE A 175 2.36 -4.85 -21.70
C PHE A 175 2.89 -6.21 -21.21
N SER A 176 2.92 -7.21 -22.09
CA SER A 176 3.29 -8.57 -21.71
C SER A 176 4.75 -8.63 -21.25
N GLY A 177 5.00 -9.08 -20.02
CA GLY A 177 6.35 -9.18 -19.45
C GLY A 177 6.93 -7.88 -18.90
N LEU A 178 6.20 -6.76 -19.03
CA LEU A 178 6.64 -5.44 -18.59
C LEU A 178 6.94 -5.40 -17.09
N THR A 179 6.06 -5.98 -16.29
CA THR A 179 6.23 -5.95 -14.85
C THR A 179 7.43 -6.78 -14.38
N GLU A 180 7.72 -7.91 -15.03
CA GLU A 180 8.90 -8.72 -14.75
C GLU A 180 10.17 -8.02 -15.21
N TYR A 181 10.13 -7.36 -16.36
CA TYR A 181 11.24 -6.56 -16.85
C TYR A 181 11.61 -5.46 -15.85
N ILE A 182 10.64 -4.68 -15.39
CA ILE A 182 10.87 -3.61 -14.42
C ILE A 182 11.34 -4.18 -13.08
N LYS A 183 10.67 -5.22 -12.57
CA LYS A 183 11.03 -5.87 -11.30
C LYS A 183 12.48 -6.37 -11.29
N ASN A 184 12.98 -6.88 -12.41
CA ASN A 184 14.35 -7.40 -12.55
C ASN A 184 15.34 -6.37 -13.12
N SER A 185 14.92 -5.12 -13.30
CA SER A 185 15.76 -4.09 -13.90
C SER A 185 16.86 -3.61 -12.96
N PRO A 186 17.97 -3.08 -13.50
CA PRO A 186 18.99 -2.40 -12.70
C PRO A 186 18.42 -1.21 -11.90
N PHE A 187 17.37 -0.54 -12.41
CA PHE A 187 16.74 0.57 -11.70
C PHE A 187 16.07 0.08 -10.41
N GLN A 188 15.29 -1.00 -10.48
CA GLN A 188 14.65 -1.60 -9.31
C GLN A 188 15.69 -2.07 -8.29
N LEU A 189 16.77 -2.72 -8.74
CA LEU A 189 17.86 -3.13 -7.85
C LEU A 189 18.47 -1.94 -7.09
N ARG A 190 18.68 -0.80 -7.77
CA ARG A 190 19.16 0.44 -7.10
C ARG A 190 18.16 0.97 -6.07
N GLN A 191 16.85 0.85 -6.31
CA GLN A 191 15.85 1.29 -5.32
C GLN A 191 15.92 0.40 -4.06
N ILE A 192 16.09 -0.92 -4.24
CA ILE A 192 16.23 -1.86 -3.13
C ILE A 192 17.49 -1.55 -2.32
N GLN A 193 18.62 -1.36 -2.99
CA GLN A 193 19.88 -0.98 -2.33
C GLN A 193 19.77 0.36 -1.59
N GLU A 194 19.01 1.33 -2.13
CA GLU A 194 18.74 2.58 -1.42
C GLU A 194 17.90 2.36 -0.16
N GLN A 195 16.87 1.50 -0.20
CA GLN A 195 16.07 1.16 0.98
C GLN A 195 16.93 0.50 2.07
N GLU A 196 17.81 -0.44 1.69
CA GLU A 196 18.74 -1.11 2.60
C GLU A 196 19.72 -0.11 3.22
N ASN A 197 20.32 0.76 2.40
CA ASN A 197 21.22 1.80 2.89
C ASN A 197 20.48 2.77 3.84
N PHE A 198 19.28 3.22 3.48
CA PHE A 198 18.44 4.06 4.33
C PHE A 198 18.15 3.40 5.69
N ALA A 199 17.81 2.11 5.69
CA ALA A 199 17.57 1.35 6.91
C ALA A 199 18.81 1.30 7.82
N LEU A 200 20.00 1.17 7.23
CA LEU A 200 21.26 1.05 7.96
C LEU A 200 21.84 2.39 8.45
N THR A 201 21.64 3.47 7.69
CA THR A 201 22.34 4.75 7.95
C THR A 201 21.47 5.87 8.50
N GLU A 202 20.17 5.87 8.20
CA GLU A 202 19.26 6.99 8.54
C GLU A 202 18.28 6.64 9.66
N VAL A 203 17.79 5.41 9.70
CA VAL A 203 16.85 4.97 10.72
C VAL A 203 17.58 4.85 12.06
N ARG A 204 17.12 5.62 13.07
CA ARG A 204 17.80 5.72 14.38
C ARG A 204 17.85 4.42 15.19
N SER A 205 16.84 3.57 15.03
CA SER A 205 16.68 2.32 15.78
C SER A 205 16.14 1.25 14.82
N PRO A 206 16.95 0.74 13.89
CA PRO A 206 16.50 -0.25 12.90
C PRO A 206 16.05 -1.56 13.55
N GLU A 207 16.61 -1.93 14.70
CA GLU A 207 16.28 -3.14 15.45
C GLU A 207 14.80 -3.20 15.90
N GLN A 208 14.11 -2.05 15.99
CA GLN A 208 12.67 -2.01 16.29
C GLN A 208 11.81 -2.70 15.21
N TYR A 209 12.40 -2.97 14.04
CA TYR A 209 11.75 -3.61 12.90
C TYR A 209 12.02 -5.11 12.81
N ASP A 210 12.91 -5.66 13.65
CA ASP A 210 13.26 -7.09 13.70
C ASP A 210 12.15 -7.94 14.33
N VAL A 211 11.27 -7.29 15.12
CA VAL A 211 10.12 -7.91 15.79
C VAL A 211 8.82 -7.23 15.37
N PRO A 212 7.65 -7.85 15.57
CA PRO A 212 6.36 -7.16 15.41
C PRO A 212 6.27 -5.89 16.29
N PRO A 213 5.53 -4.85 15.85
CA PRO A 213 5.27 -3.68 16.69
C PRO A 213 4.32 -4.07 17.83
N GLU A 214 4.20 -3.22 18.86
CA GLU A 214 3.33 -3.48 20.02
C GLU A 214 1.86 -3.77 19.67
N SER A 215 1.39 -3.26 18.52
CA SER A 215 0.05 -3.52 18.03
C SER A 215 -0.13 -4.90 17.40
N VAL A 216 0.91 -5.73 17.24
CA VAL A 216 0.82 -7.04 16.60
C VAL A 216 1.49 -8.12 17.45
N GLU A 217 0.77 -9.20 17.68
CA GLU A 217 1.32 -10.42 18.29
C GLU A 217 1.34 -11.57 17.28
N LEU A 218 2.41 -12.36 17.30
CA LEU A 218 2.48 -13.64 16.58
C LEU A 218 2.29 -14.78 17.58
N LEU A 219 1.16 -15.46 17.50
CA LEU A 219 0.75 -16.48 18.46
C LEU A 219 0.64 -17.86 17.79
N THR A 220 0.79 -18.92 18.57
CA THR A 220 0.30 -20.24 18.16
C THR A 220 -1.22 -20.29 18.30
N VAL A 221 -1.88 -21.13 17.50
CA VAL A 221 -3.33 -21.38 17.63
C VAL A 221 -3.71 -21.78 19.06
N SER A 222 -2.92 -22.64 19.71
CA SER A 222 -3.16 -23.08 21.08
C SER A 222 -3.11 -21.93 22.11
N THR A 223 -2.14 -21.02 21.96
CA THR A 223 -2.01 -19.85 22.83
C THR A 223 -3.18 -18.90 22.65
N PHE A 224 -3.57 -18.63 21.40
CA PHE A 224 -4.74 -17.81 21.09
C PHE A 224 -6.02 -18.41 21.68
N LYS A 225 -6.29 -19.70 21.45
CA LYS A 225 -7.48 -20.39 21.99
C LYS A 225 -7.55 -20.33 23.49
N ARG A 226 -6.44 -20.57 24.19
CA ARG A 226 -6.38 -20.52 25.65
C ARG A 226 -6.59 -19.11 26.19
N ARG A 227 -5.95 -18.11 25.58
CA ARG A 227 -6.01 -16.71 26.04
C ARG A 227 -7.42 -16.13 25.94
N TYR A 228 -8.10 -16.41 24.83
CA TYR A 228 -9.43 -15.84 24.53
C TYR A 228 -10.58 -16.82 24.75
N ASN A 229 -10.30 -17.99 25.34
CA ASN A 229 -11.28 -19.06 25.57
C ASN A 229 -12.10 -19.43 24.32
N ILE A 230 -11.42 -19.57 23.18
CA ILE A 230 -12.05 -19.80 21.87
C ILE A 230 -12.25 -21.31 21.64
N ALA A 231 -13.50 -21.71 21.42
CA ALA A 231 -13.86 -23.09 21.08
C ALA A 231 -13.70 -23.44 19.59
N TYR A 232 -13.45 -22.45 18.72
CA TYR A 232 -13.30 -22.66 17.28
C TYR A 232 -12.16 -23.64 16.94
N ASN A 233 -12.43 -24.54 15.99
CA ASN A 233 -11.46 -25.48 15.46
C ASN A 233 -10.88 -24.91 14.18
N PHE A 234 -9.69 -24.32 14.28
CA PHE A 234 -8.96 -23.83 13.12
C PHE A 234 -8.60 -24.99 12.17
N PRO A 235 -8.55 -24.74 10.86
CA PRO A 235 -8.07 -25.74 9.90
C PRO A 235 -6.68 -26.25 10.27
N SER A 236 -6.41 -27.53 10.03
CA SER A 236 -5.19 -28.21 10.50
C SER A 236 -3.89 -27.66 9.91
N ASN A 237 -3.95 -27.02 8.74
CA ASN A 237 -2.80 -26.35 8.13
C ASN A 237 -2.45 -25.01 8.82
N ILE A 238 -3.38 -24.44 9.59
CA ILE A 238 -3.16 -23.17 10.29
C ILE A 238 -2.43 -23.42 11.60
N GLN A 239 -1.21 -22.89 11.69
CA GLN A 239 -0.32 -23.09 12.83
C GLN A 239 -0.14 -21.80 13.64
N LYS A 240 -0.27 -20.65 12.98
CA LYS A 240 0.02 -19.33 13.56
C LYS A 240 -1.16 -18.39 13.43
N ILE A 241 -1.24 -17.46 14.37
CA ILE A 241 -2.16 -16.33 14.37
C ILE A 241 -1.31 -15.05 14.34
N VAL A 242 -1.57 -14.20 13.35
CA VAL A 242 -1.17 -12.79 13.37
C VAL A 242 -2.33 -12.03 14.02
N LEU A 243 -2.16 -11.67 15.29
CA LEU A 243 -3.17 -10.92 16.03
C LEU A 243 -2.85 -9.43 15.93
N TYR A 244 -3.69 -8.66 15.23
CA TYR A 244 -3.55 -7.22 15.14
C TYR A 244 -4.52 -6.52 16.10
N HIS A 245 -3.97 -5.87 17.11
CA HIS A 245 -4.71 -5.08 18.10
C HIS A 245 -5.15 -3.75 17.51
N VAL A 246 -6.43 -3.65 17.16
CA VAL A 246 -7.02 -2.43 16.60
C VAL A 246 -7.59 -1.60 17.75
N GLY A 247 -6.79 -0.65 18.23
CA GLY A 247 -7.12 0.23 19.34
C GLY A 247 -8.17 1.31 19.05
N MET A 248 -9.19 1.02 18.24
CA MET A 248 -10.28 1.96 17.96
C MET A 248 -11.41 1.84 18.99
N THR A 249 -12.12 2.94 19.24
CA THR A 249 -13.31 3.00 20.12
C THR A 249 -14.62 3.21 19.34
N TYR A 250 -14.51 3.48 18.03
CA TYR A 250 -15.61 3.48 17.07
C TYR A 250 -15.08 2.94 15.73
N ILE A 251 -15.95 2.37 14.92
CA ILE A 251 -15.56 1.72 13.66
C ILE A 251 -15.14 2.79 12.64
N ARG A 252 -13.90 2.70 12.15
CA ARG A 252 -13.34 3.52 11.08
C ARG A 252 -12.30 2.71 10.30
N SER A 253 -12.17 2.95 9.00
CA SER A 253 -11.16 2.24 8.18
C SER A 253 -9.76 2.75 8.44
N ASP A 254 -9.55 4.05 8.24
CA ASP A 254 -8.22 4.62 8.26
C ASP A 254 -7.78 4.91 9.68
N PRO A 255 -6.56 4.56 10.08
CA PRO A 255 -5.50 3.95 9.28
C PRO A 255 -5.46 2.41 9.33
N TYR A 256 -6.34 1.80 10.11
CA TYR A 256 -6.28 0.43 10.54
C TYR A 256 -6.39 -0.58 9.41
N THR A 257 -7.27 -0.38 8.42
CA THR A 257 -7.46 -1.34 7.32
C THR A 257 -6.22 -1.43 6.42
N GLY A 258 -5.53 -0.31 6.20
CA GLY A 258 -4.29 -0.29 5.47
C GLY A 258 -3.14 -0.96 6.22
N MET A 259 -3.08 -0.78 7.54
CA MET A 259 -2.15 -1.52 8.40
C MET A 259 -2.47 -3.03 8.45
N ALA A 260 -3.75 -3.40 8.49
CA ALA A 260 -4.17 -4.80 8.40
C ALA A 260 -3.70 -5.44 7.09
N ALA A 261 -3.86 -4.75 5.96
CA ALA A 261 -3.33 -5.21 4.67
C ALA A 261 -1.80 -5.37 4.72
N LEU A 262 -1.08 -4.39 5.26
CA LEU A 262 0.37 -4.41 5.39
C LEU A 262 0.86 -5.59 6.24
N TYR A 263 0.25 -5.80 7.42
CA TYR A 263 0.63 -6.90 8.32
C TYR A 263 0.27 -8.27 7.74
N LYS A 264 -0.82 -8.38 6.98
CA LYS A 264 -1.22 -9.64 6.32
C LYS A 264 -0.13 -10.12 5.36
N HIS A 265 0.45 -9.21 4.59
CA HIS A 265 1.51 -9.54 3.64
C HIS A 265 2.91 -9.56 4.25
N LEU A 266 3.10 -8.93 5.42
CA LEU A 266 4.39 -8.93 6.10
C LEU A 266 4.59 -10.19 6.96
N TYR A 267 3.57 -10.57 7.73
CA TYR A 267 3.65 -11.62 8.73
C TYR A 267 2.82 -12.86 8.40
N GLY A 268 1.92 -12.77 7.42
CA GLY A 268 1.07 -13.87 6.99
C GLY A 268 1.71 -14.74 5.91
N ASP A 269 1.28 -15.99 5.88
CA ASP A 269 1.56 -17.01 4.87
C ASP A 269 0.35 -17.97 4.76
N SER A 270 0.48 -19.06 3.99
CA SER A 270 -0.58 -20.05 3.81
C SER A 270 -0.98 -20.83 5.08
N ASN A 271 -0.18 -20.74 6.13
CA ASN A 271 -0.35 -21.47 7.40
C ASN A 271 -0.74 -20.54 8.55
N THR A 272 -1.13 -19.31 8.21
CA THR A 272 -1.39 -18.25 9.17
C THR A 272 -2.81 -17.72 9.00
N TYR A 273 -3.47 -17.43 10.13
CA TYR A 273 -4.68 -16.61 10.15
C TYR A 273 -4.34 -15.22 10.67
N GLN A 274 -4.80 -14.18 9.98
CA GLN A 274 -4.83 -12.83 10.52
C GLN A 274 -6.16 -12.58 11.23
N ILE A 275 -6.08 -12.34 12.54
CA ILE A 275 -7.22 -11.98 13.38
C ILE A 275 -7.08 -10.52 13.81
N LEU A 276 -8.14 -9.73 13.60
CA LEU A 276 -8.20 -8.36 14.07
C LEU A 276 -8.91 -8.31 15.41
N GLU A 277 -8.23 -7.84 16.45
CA GLU A 277 -8.84 -7.68 17.77
C GLU A 277 -9.44 -6.27 17.90
N PHE A 278 -10.75 -6.19 18.04
CA PHE A 278 -11.51 -4.97 18.28
C PHE A 278 -11.98 -4.95 19.75
N ALA A 279 -11.02 -4.84 20.68
CA ALA A 279 -11.27 -4.97 22.12
C ALA A 279 -12.33 -4.00 22.69
N ASN A 280 -12.60 -2.87 22.01
CA ASN A 280 -13.57 -1.86 22.47
C ASN A 280 -14.88 -1.84 21.64
N ILE A 281 -15.06 -2.76 20.69
CA ILE A 281 -16.22 -2.80 19.81
C ILE A 281 -16.98 -4.10 20.05
N SER A 282 -18.30 -4.02 20.16
CA SER A 282 -19.16 -5.20 20.18
C SER A 282 -19.54 -5.65 18.77
N SER A 283 -19.79 -6.94 18.61
CA SER A 283 -20.28 -7.53 17.37
C SER A 283 -21.56 -6.86 16.85
N ASN A 284 -22.45 -6.41 17.74
CA ASN A 284 -23.67 -5.68 17.36
C ASN A 284 -23.35 -4.35 16.64
N LEU A 285 -22.39 -3.56 17.16
CA LEU A 285 -21.97 -2.31 16.50
C LEU A 285 -21.41 -2.56 15.10
N TRP A 286 -20.75 -3.70 14.88
CA TRP A 286 -20.28 -4.12 13.57
C TRP A 286 -21.44 -4.38 12.60
N TYR A 287 -22.46 -5.13 13.01
CA TYR A 287 -23.60 -5.45 12.15
C TYR A 287 -24.50 -4.24 11.83
N GLN A 288 -24.36 -3.12 12.55
CA GLN A 288 -25.00 -1.86 12.19
C GLN A 288 -24.34 -1.18 10.98
N GLN A 289 -23.12 -1.58 10.60
CA GLN A 289 -22.44 -1.04 9.44
C GLN A 289 -23.10 -1.48 8.14
N ARG A 290 -23.07 -0.63 7.12
CA ARG A 290 -23.47 -1.01 5.76
C ARG A 290 -22.41 -1.94 5.17
N GLN A 291 -22.79 -3.16 4.81
CA GLN A 291 -21.87 -4.15 4.22
C GLN A 291 -21.21 -3.66 2.92
N THR A 292 -21.87 -2.76 2.19
CA THR A 292 -21.36 -2.15 0.95
C THR A 292 -20.34 -1.03 1.17
N SER A 293 -20.16 -0.57 2.42
CA SER A 293 -19.22 0.50 2.77
C SER A 293 -17.76 0.08 2.50
N LYS A 294 -16.87 1.06 2.30
CA LYS A 294 -15.43 0.81 2.15
C LYS A 294 -14.88 0.13 3.41
N THR A 295 -15.21 0.66 4.58
CA THR A 295 -14.75 0.17 5.88
C THR A 295 -15.08 -1.31 6.10
N TYR A 296 -16.35 -1.71 5.87
CA TYR A 296 -16.76 -3.10 6.03
C TYR A 296 -15.99 -4.05 5.12
N ARG A 297 -15.95 -3.73 3.82
CA ARG A 297 -15.28 -4.56 2.82
C ARG A 297 -13.78 -4.69 3.10
N MET A 298 -13.10 -3.61 3.47
CA MET A 298 -11.66 -3.67 3.69
C MET A 298 -11.28 -4.50 4.92
N TYR A 299 -12.03 -4.39 6.02
CA TYR A 299 -11.80 -5.25 7.18
C TYR A 299 -12.13 -6.71 6.88
N LYS A 300 -13.20 -6.97 6.13
CA LYS A 300 -13.51 -8.31 5.65
C LYS A 300 -12.39 -8.85 4.76
N GLU A 301 -11.86 -8.06 3.84
CA GLU A 301 -10.77 -8.48 2.94
C GLU A 301 -9.49 -8.85 3.71
N PHE A 302 -9.07 -7.96 4.62
CA PHE A 302 -7.78 -8.06 5.29
C PHE A 302 -7.86 -8.77 6.66
N SER A 303 -8.83 -9.66 6.84
CA SER A 303 -8.93 -10.50 8.03
C SER A 303 -9.50 -11.86 7.70
N ASP A 304 -9.07 -12.88 8.45
CA ASP A 304 -9.68 -14.21 8.41
C ASP A 304 -10.72 -14.35 9.55
N ALA A 305 -10.62 -13.50 10.57
CA ALA A 305 -11.65 -13.27 11.59
C ALA A 305 -11.47 -11.92 12.29
N ILE A 306 -12.54 -11.43 12.93
CA ILE A 306 -12.51 -10.30 13.85
C ILE A 306 -12.92 -10.78 15.24
N LEU A 307 -12.08 -10.50 16.23
CA LEU A 307 -12.34 -10.75 17.65
C LEU A 307 -12.88 -9.47 18.29
N PHE A 308 -14.18 -9.41 18.49
CA PHE A 308 -14.87 -8.37 19.24
C PHE A 308 -14.77 -8.62 20.74
N ASN A 309 -15.22 -7.65 21.53
CA ASN A 309 -15.27 -7.80 22.99
C ASN A 309 -16.23 -8.91 23.48
N ASP A 310 -17.17 -9.32 22.64
CA ASP A 310 -18.25 -10.25 22.96
C ASP A 310 -18.28 -11.50 22.06
N ALA A 311 -17.56 -11.51 20.93
CA ALA A 311 -17.60 -12.61 19.97
C ALA A 311 -16.37 -12.68 19.05
N LEU A 312 -16.04 -13.89 18.58
CA LEU A 312 -15.17 -14.10 17.42
C LEU A 312 -16.03 -14.36 16.18
N ILE A 313 -15.89 -13.53 15.15
CA ILE A 313 -16.62 -13.67 13.88
C ILE A 313 -15.65 -13.98 12.75
N LEU A 314 -15.82 -15.12 12.09
CA LEU A 314 -15.01 -15.55 10.95
C LEU A 314 -15.35 -14.74 9.71
N GLN A 315 -14.39 -14.58 8.79
CA GLN A 315 -14.54 -13.81 7.56
C GLN A 315 -15.76 -14.21 6.73
N GLN A 316 -16.07 -15.51 6.62
CA GLN A 316 -17.26 -15.97 5.87
C GLN A 316 -18.59 -15.52 6.49
N ASN A 317 -18.58 -15.16 7.77
CA ASN A 317 -19.74 -14.72 8.56
C ASN A 317 -19.74 -13.19 8.79
N LEU A 318 -18.73 -12.48 8.26
CA LEU A 318 -18.73 -11.03 8.11
C LEU A 318 -19.59 -10.66 6.91
#